data_AF-A0A1H0VDF6-F1
#
_entry.id   AF-A0A1H0VDF6-F1
#
_cell.length_a   1.000
_cell.length_b   1.000
_cell.length_c   1.000
_cell.angle_alpha   90.00
_cell.angle_beta   90.00
_cell.angle_gamma   90.00
#
_symmetry.space_group_name_H-M   'P 1'
#
loop_
_entity.id
_entity.type
_entity.pdbx_description
1 polymer ?
#
loop_
_entity_poly.entity_id
_entity_poly.type
_entity_poly.pdbx_seq_one_letter_code
_entity_poly.pdbx_strand_id
1 'polypeptide(L)'
;MFDALLRMQLGPIVERLAEMEAQLEDLYRRAESFCRIGVCQEVDAASNTCTISHGDLLSPAIKFFNPSAGAQTETRIPSVGEQCLLLNYGGGEGGAQSVALFGLNSDRFPPVSSVPTLTRRRYQDGTQSDYDDASHAFNWVNGPTTFIGSREQVYVKVGAASLTMSGQSITLQVGGTSLLLDAGGAHFTGPVVDHQGRVISP
;
A
#
# COMPACT_ATOMS: atom_id res chain seq x y z
N MET A 1 2.18 -46.70 56.77
CA MET A 1 3.58 -46.22 56.74
C MET A 1 4.07 -46.03 55.30
N PHE A 2 3.87 -47.02 54.42
CA PHE A 2 4.23 -46.95 53.00
C PHE A 2 3.57 -45.77 52.25
N ASP A 3 2.26 -45.55 52.39
CA ASP A 3 1.56 -44.43 51.74
C ASP A 3 2.04 -43.05 52.18
N ALA A 4 2.41 -42.90 53.47
CA ALA A 4 2.97 -41.65 53.97
C ALA A 4 4.35 -41.38 53.36
N LEU A 5 5.14 -42.43 53.18
CA LEU A 5 6.46 -42.37 52.56
C LEU A 5 6.36 -42.09 51.05
N LEU A 6 5.38 -42.69 50.36
CA LEU A 6 5.06 -42.39 48.95
C LEU A 6 4.62 -40.94 48.76
N ARG A 7 3.70 -40.42 49.59
CA ARG A 7 3.28 -39.01 49.51
C ARG A 7 4.42 -38.04 49.78
N MET A 8 5.29 -38.34 50.75
CA MET A 8 6.45 -37.51 51.07
C MET A 8 7.46 -37.44 49.91
N GLN A 9 7.62 -38.54 49.16
CA GLN A 9 8.54 -38.59 48.01
C GLN A 9 7.91 -38.06 46.71
N LEU A 10 6.63 -38.34 46.47
CA LEU A 10 5.93 -37.95 45.23
C LEU A 10 5.34 -36.54 45.28
N GLY A 11 5.04 -36.00 46.47
CA GLY A 11 4.46 -34.66 46.63
C GLY A 11 5.23 -33.56 45.89
N PRO A 12 6.56 -33.43 46.13
CA PRO A 12 7.37 -32.43 45.42
C PRO A 12 7.42 -32.64 43.90
N ILE A 13 7.31 -33.88 43.42
CA ILE A 13 7.27 -34.19 41.98
C ILE A 13 5.94 -33.74 41.39
N VAL A 14 4.82 -34.00 42.06
CA VAL A 14 3.48 -33.57 41.62
C VAL A 14 3.38 -32.06 41.57
N GLU A 15 3.88 -31.35 42.60
CA GLU A 15 3.93 -29.89 42.61
C GLU A 15 4.74 -29.35 41.41
N ARG A 16 5.91 -29.94 41.15
CA ARG A 16 6.76 -29.54 40.03
C ARG A 16 6.14 -29.85 38.66
N LEU A 17 5.41 -30.96 38.53
CA LEU A 17 4.65 -31.27 37.32
C LEU A 17 3.53 -30.26 37.09
N ALA A 18 2.77 -29.91 38.13
CA ALA A 18 1.73 -28.90 38.04
C ALA A 18 2.30 -27.50 37.67
N GLU A 19 3.46 -27.13 38.23
CA GLU A 19 4.17 -25.89 37.84
C GLU A 19 4.60 -25.92 36.37
N MET A 20 5.15 -27.06 35.89
CA MET A 20 5.55 -27.22 34.50
C MET A 20 4.35 -27.18 33.55
N GLU A 21 3.22 -27.78 33.92
CA GLU A 21 1.97 -27.70 33.17
C GLU A 21 1.49 -26.25 33.04
N ALA A 22 1.46 -25.50 34.14
CA ALA A 22 1.08 -24.09 34.13
C ALA A 22 2.03 -23.23 33.26
N GLN A 23 3.34 -23.51 33.30
CA GLN A 23 4.32 -22.84 32.44
C GLN A 23 4.10 -23.16 30.95
N LEU A 24 3.78 -24.40 30.61
CA LEU A 24 3.48 -24.81 29.23
C LEU A 24 2.21 -24.13 28.71
N GLU A 25 1.15 -24.07 29.51
CA GLU A 25 -0.09 -23.38 29.15
C GLU A 25 0.15 -21.88 28.88
N ASP A 26 0.94 -21.21 29.71
CA ASP A 26 1.30 -19.81 29.47
C ASP A 26 2.13 -19.65 28.18
N LEU A 27 3.08 -20.54 27.92
CA LEU A 27 3.84 -20.53 26.68
C LEU A 27 2.95 -20.70 25.44
N TYR A 28 1.94 -21.57 25.50
CA TYR A 28 0.98 -21.73 24.41
C TYR A 28 0.15 -20.45 24.20
N ARG A 29 -0.41 -19.89 25.27
CA ARG A 29 -1.17 -18.62 25.24
C ARG A 29 -0.33 -17.48 24.63
N ARG A 30 0.94 -17.40 24.99
CA ARG A 30 1.88 -16.39 24.47
C ARG A 30 2.26 -16.66 23.02
N ALA A 31 2.53 -17.91 22.65
CA ALA A 31 2.81 -18.29 21.27
C ALA A 31 1.65 -17.89 20.33
N GLU A 32 0.40 -18.14 20.74
CA GLU A 32 -0.80 -17.71 20.01
C GLU A 32 -0.96 -16.19 19.97
N SER A 33 -0.34 -15.46 20.91
CA SER A 33 -0.36 -13.99 20.99
C SER A 33 0.77 -13.31 20.23
N PHE A 34 1.75 -14.09 19.76
CA PHE A 34 2.95 -13.57 19.13
C PHE A 34 2.67 -12.91 17.78
N CYS A 35 1.80 -13.53 16.97
CA CYS A 35 1.51 -13.11 15.61
C CYS A 35 0.04 -13.41 15.27
N ARG A 36 -0.75 -12.37 14.98
CA ARG A 36 -2.21 -12.49 14.76
C ARG A 36 -2.67 -11.65 13.58
N ILE A 37 -3.69 -12.08 12.87
CA ILE A 37 -4.38 -11.22 11.89
C ILE A 37 -5.38 -10.35 12.65
N GLY A 38 -5.28 -9.04 12.50
CA GLY A 38 -6.21 -8.09 13.10
C GLY A 38 -6.86 -7.17 12.08
N VAL A 39 -7.82 -6.39 12.55
CA VAL A 39 -8.52 -5.35 11.78
C VAL A 39 -8.39 -4.02 12.51
N CYS A 40 -7.98 -2.98 11.78
CA CYS A 40 -7.87 -1.64 12.34
C CYS A 40 -9.24 -1.07 12.73
N GLN A 41 -9.34 -0.58 13.96
CA GLN A 41 -10.55 0.05 14.50
C GLN A 41 -10.43 1.57 14.52
N GLU A 42 -9.28 2.09 14.96
CA GLU A 42 -9.00 3.53 14.97
C GLU A 42 -7.58 3.80 14.51
N VAL A 43 -7.36 4.99 13.93
CA VAL A 43 -6.06 5.47 13.47
C VAL A 43 -5.88 6.91 13.91
N ASP A 44 -4.75 7.19 14.56
CA ASP A 44 -4.28 8.55 14.82
C ASP A 44 -3.04 8.82 13.96
N ALA A 45 -3.26 9.59 12.89
CA ALA A 45 -2.22 9.96 11.95
C ALA A 45 -1.15 10.88 12.57
N ALA A 46 -1.52 11.75 13.52
CA ALA A 46 -0.59 12.70 14.11
C ALA A 46 0.43 11.99 15.01
N SER A 47 -0.01 10.97 15.75
CA SER A 47 0.87 10.14 16.58
C SER A 47 1.43 8.91 15.85
N ASN A 48 1.01 8.65 14.60
CA ASN A 48 1.37 7.45 13.84
C ASN A 48 1.05 6.15 14.62
N THR A 49 -0.13 6.11 15.23
CA THR A 49 -0.63 4.96 15.99
C THR A 49 -1.99 4.49 15.48
N CYS A 50 -2.36 3.26 15.83
CA CYS A 50 -3.66 2.68 15.56
C CYS A 50 -4.08 1.73 16.68
N THR A 51 -5.37 1.40 16.75
CA THR A 51 -5.90 0.31 17.56
C THR A 51 -6.38 -0.82 16.65
N ILE A 52 -6.05 -2.05 17.05
CA ILE A 52 -6.30 -3.26 16.26
C ILE A 52 -7.20 -4.20 17.06
N SER A 53 -8.27 -4.65 16.43
CA SER A 53 -9.12 -5.72 16.95
C SER A 53 -8.67 -7.09 16.44
N HIS A 54 -8.79 -8.11 17.28
CA HIS A 54 -8.65 -9.52 16.91
C HIS A 54 -9.53 -10.39 17.83
N GLY A 55 -10.53 -11.07 17.26
CA GLY A 55 -11.58 -11.69 18.06
C GLY A 55 -12.28 -10.64 18.93
N ASP A 56 -12.41 -10.92 20.22
CA ASP A 56 -12.99 -10.00 21.21
C ASP A 56 -11.96 -9.04 21.84
N LEU A 57 -10.70 -9.11 21.43
CA LEU A 57 -9.62 -8.28 21.97
C LEU A 57 -9.43 -7.01 21.15
N LEU A 58 -9.13 -5.91 21.85
CA LEU A 58 -8.71 -4.65 21.27
C LEU A 58 -7.32 -4.28 21.81
N SER A 59 -6.38 -3.94 20.93
CA SER A 59 -5.06 -3.48 21.35
C SER A 59 -5.14 -2.08 21.97
N PRO A 60 -4.17 -1.68 22.81
CA PRO A 60 -3.92 -0.27 23.07
C PRO A 60 -3.46 0.43 21.78
N ALA A 61 -3.23 1.75 21.86
CA ALA A 61 -2.64 2.52 20.77
C ALA A 61 -1.20 2.02 20.49
N ILE A 62 -1.00 1.43 19.33
CA ILE A 62 0.28 0.84 18.90
C ILE A 62 0.75 1.46 17.58
N LYS A 63 2.06 1.40 17.33
CA LYS A 63 2.64 1.87 16.07
C LYS A 63 2.32 0.92 14.92
N PHE A 64 2.33 1.46 13.70
CA PHE A 64 2.21 0.68 12.47
C PHE A 64 3.39 0.89 11.53
N PHE A 65 3.62 -0.09 10.66
CA PHE A 65 4.66 -0.03 9.65
C PHE A 65 4.26 0.90 8.50
N ASN A 66 5.25 1.68 8.05
CA ASN A 66 5.23 2.37 6.78
C ASN A 66 6.20 1.67 5.80
N PRO A 67 6.08 1.85 4.48
CA PRO A 67 6.99 1.22 3.51
C PRO A 67 8.47 1.52 3.75
N SER A 68 8.78 2.72 4.24
CA SER A 68 10.11 3.11 4.69
C SER A 68 10.04 4.20 5.76
N ALA A 69 10.97 4.19 6.72
CA ALA A 69 10.98 5.12 7.86
C ALA A 69 12.42 5.56 8.26
N GLY A 70 13.30 5.75 7.27
CA GLY A 70 14.68 6.22 7.45
C GLY A 70 14.90 7.61 6.85
N ALA A 71 16.13 7.89 6.39
CA ALA A 71 16.44 9.13 5.65
C ALA A 71 15.67 9.23 4.31
N GLN A 72 15.42 8.09 3.67
CA GLN A 72 14.37 7.94 2.67
C GLN A 72 13.13 7.40 3.40
N THR A 73 12.00 8.06 3.24
CA THR A 73 10.79 7.76 4.00
C THR A 73 9.55 7.89 3.13
N GLU A 74 8.56 7.05 3.41
CA GLU A 74 7.25 7.07 2.79
C GLU A 74 6.22 6.89 3.90
N THR A 75 5.13 7.65 3.88
CA THR A 75 4.06 7.51 4.86
C THR A 75 2.76 7.12 4.16
N ARG A 76 2.17 6.02 4.60
CA ARG A 76 0.83 5.59 4.20
C ARG A 76 0.03 5.27 5.45
N ILE A 77 -0.85 6.20 5.81
CA ILE A 77 -1.74 6.02 6.94
C ILE A 77 -2.74 4.90 6.62
N PRO A 78 -2.88 3.87 7.48
CA PRO A 78 -3.85 2.81 7.27
C PRO A 78 -5.28 3.34 7.35
N SER A 79 -6.22 2.61 6.76
CA SER A 79 -7.65 2.92 6.87
C SER A 79 -8.32 2.09 7.96
N VAL A 80 -9.36 2.64 8.59
CA VAL A 80 -10.23 1.85 9.47
C VAL A 80 -10.86 0.70 8.68
N GLY A 81 -10.82 -0.50 9.27
CA GLY A 81 -11.25 -1.74 8.64
C GLY A 81 -10.17 -2.45 7.82
N GLU A 82 -8.99 -1.85 7.63
CA GLU A 82 -7.88 -2.48 6.92
C GLU A 82 -7.32 -3.65 7.76
N GLN A 83 -7.05 -4.78 7.12
CA GLN A 83 -6.45 -5.94 7.78
C GLN A 83 -4.95 -5.77 7.91
N CYS A 84 -4.41 -6.25 9.02
CA CYS A 84 -2.99 -6.23 9.31
C CYS A 84 -2.52 -7.51 10.00
N LEU A 85 -1.22 -7.74 9.96
CA LEU A 85 -0.53 -8.64 10.87
C LEU A 85 -0.14 -7.87 12.13
N LEU A 86 -0.64 -8.29 13.28
CA LEU A 86 -0.28 -7.80 14.60
C LEU A 86 0.89 -8.63 15.12
N LEU A 87 2.05 -7.99 15.27
CA LEU A 87 3.29 -8.62 15.73
C LEU A 87 3.59 -8.17 17.15
N ASN A 88 3.68 -9.10 18.10
CA ASN A 88 4.05 -8.81 19.48
C ASN A 88 5.54 -9.13 19.71
N TYR A 89 6.34 -8.08 19.88
CA TYR A 89 7.79 -8.21 20.15
C TYR A 89 8.11 -8.45 21.64
N GLY A 90 7.09 -8.47 22.50
CA GLY A 90 7.15 -8.89 23.91
C GLY A 90 7.09 -10.41 24.10
N GLY A 91 7.10 -11.19 23.02
CA GLY A 91 6.96 -12.64 23.11
C GLY A 91 5.54 -13.07 23.49
N GLY A 92 4.53 -12.38 22.95
CA GLY A 92 3.12 -12.67 23.21
C GLY A 92 2.56 -12.11 24.53
N GLU A 93 3.38 -11.36 25.26
CA GLU A 93 2.99 -10.73 26.51
C GLU A 93 2.57 -9.29 26.27
N GLY A 94 1.42 -8.88 26.83
CA GLY A 94 0.91 -7.51 26.79
C GLY A 94 0.66 -6.90 25.39
N GLY A 95 -0.55 -6.43 25.12
CA GLY A 95 -0.88 -5.80 23.82
C GLY A 95 -0.11 -4.50 23.51
N ALA A 96 0.52 -3.87 24.51
CA ALA A 96 1.32 -2.66 24.33
C ALA A 96 2.66 -2.90 23.63
N GLN A 97 3.16 -4.14 23.65
CA GLN A 97 4.41 -4.53 22.97
C GLN A 97 4.13 -5.07 21.57
N SER A 98 3.14 -4.49 20.88
CA SER A 98 2.73 -4.89 19.56
C SER A 98 2.91 -3.77 18.53
N VAL A 99 3.07 -4.17 17.27
CA VAL A 99 3.11 -3.30 16.10
C VAL A 99 2.25 -3.91 14.99
N ALA A 100 1.64 -3.05 14.16
CA ALA A 100 0.74 -3.47 13.09
C ALA A 100 1.39 -3.33 11.70
N LEU A 101 1.50 -4.44 10.97
CA LEU A 101 1.94 -4.48 9.58
C LEU A 101 0.72 -4.62 8.65
N PHE A 102 0.35 -3.51 8.00
CA PHE A 102 -0.78 -3.46 7.07
C PHE A 102 -0.42 -3.98 5.67
N GLY A 103 -1.48 -4.29 4.89
CA GLY A 103 -1.34 -4.72 3.50
C GLY A 103 -1.94 -6.08 3.18
N LEU A 104 -2.68 -6.69 4.11
CA LEU A 104 -3.47 -7.89 3.82
C LEU A 104 -4.77 -7.49 3.12
N ASN A 105 -4.98 -7.99 1.91
CA ASN A 105 -6.25 -7.81 1.22
C ASN A 105 -7.37 -8.59 1.91
N SER A 106 -8.58 -8.03 1.87
CA SER A 106 -9.79 -8.61 2.46
C SER A 106 -11.00 -8.38 1.56
N ASP A 107 -12.15 -8.96 1.90
CA ASP A 107 -13.39 -8.69 1.16
C ASP A 107 -13.77 -7.20 1.17
N ARG A 108 -13.39 -6.47 2.23
CA ARG A 108 -13.61 -5.03 2.34
C ARG A 108 -12.62 -4.23 1.50
N PHE A 109 -11.38 -4.70 1.39
CA PHE A 109 -10.30 -4.05 0.66
C PHE A 109 -9.63 -5.07 -0.29
N PRO A 110 -10.30 -5.42 -1.40
CA PRO A 110 -9.79 -6.41 -2.35
C PRO A 110 -8.56 -5.89 -3.10
N PRO A 111 -7.76 -6.79 -3.72
CA PRO A 111 -6.66 -6.38 -4.57
C PRO A 111 -7.15 -5.49 -5.73
N VAL A 112 -6.37 -4.48 -6.09
CA VAL A 112 -6.72 -3.49 -7.14
C VAL A 112 -6.37 -3.95 -8.56
N SER A 113 -5.67 -5.08 -8.68
CA SER A 113 -5.28 -5.72 -9.93
C SER A 113 -5.11 -7.22 -9.71
N SER A 114 -5.41 -8.01 -10.74
CA SER A 114 -5.07 -9.43 -10.85
C SER A 114 -4.08 -9.70 -12.00
N VAL A 115 -3.57 -8.65 -12.64
CA VAL A 115 -2.64 -8.74 -13.77
C VAL A 115 -1.21 -8.89 -13.23
N PRO A 116 -0.49 -9.99 -13.53
CA PRO A 116 0.82 -10.27 -12.93
C PRO A 116 1.92 -9.25 -13.25
N THR A 117 1.85 -8.62 -14.42
CA THR A 117 2.85 -7.68 -14.94
C THR A 117 2.60 -6.24 -14.51
N LEU A 118 1.45 -5.99 -13.88
CA LEU A 118 0.98 -4.66 -13.52
C LEU A 118 1.23 -4.37 -12.05
N THR A 119 2.11 -3.41 -11.79
CA THR A 119 2.20 -2.75 -10.49
C THR A 119 1.27 -1.53 -10.49
N ARG A 120 0.26 -1.53 -9.62
CA ARG A 120 -0.75 -0.46 -9.53
C ARG A 120 -0.86 0.10 -8.12
N ARG A 121 -0.87 1.43 -8.01
CA ARG A 121 -1.29 2.17 -6.83
C ARG A 121 -2.57 2.95 -7.15
N ARG A 122 -3.64 2.69 -6.39
CA ARG A 122 -4.91 3.43 -6.47
C ARG A 122 -5.15 4.23 -5.19
N TYR A 123 -5.44 5.51 -5.34
CA TYR A 123 -5.76 6.43 -4.26
C TYR A 123 -7.28 6.46 -4.01
N GLN A 124 -7.72 7.00 -2.85
CA GLN A 124 -9.13 7.01 -2.46
C GLN A 124 -10.03 7.84 -3.38
N ASP A 125 -9.48 8.87 -4.02
CA ASP A 125 -10.14 9.72 -5.01
C ASP A 125 -10.24 9.07 -6.40
N GLY A 126 -9.72 7.84 -6.55
CA GLY A 126 -9.67 7.11 -7.82
C GLY A 126 -8.45 7.41 -8.67
N THR A 127 -7.55 8.32 -8.26
CA THR A 127 -6.26 8.56 -8.91
C THR A 127 -5.46 7.26 -8.96
N GLN A 128 -4.72 7.03 -10.05
CA GLN A 128 -3.97 5.80 -10.28
C GLN A 128 -2.56 6.09 -10.79
N SER A 129 -1.61 5.26 -10.36
CA SER A 129 -0.23 5.21 -10.84
C SER A 129 0.12 3.75 -11.11
N ASP A 130 0.35 3.46 -12.39
CA ASP A 130 0.44 2.11 -12.92
C ASP A 130 1.72 1.94 -13.74
N TYR A 131 2.40 0.83 -13.57
CA TYR A 131 3.45 0.39 -14.48
C TYR A 131 3.21 -1.06 -14.88
N ASP A 132 3.10 -1.32 -16.18
CA ASP A 132 2.97 -2.66 -16.74
C ASP A 132 4.28 -3.05 -17.44
N ASP A 133 4.93 -4.11 -16.97
CA ASP A 133 6.17 -4.61 -17.55
C ASP A 133 5.97 -5.23 -18.93
N ALA A 134 4.77 -5.73 -19.27
CA ALA A 134 4.50 -6.39 -20.53
C ALA A 134 4.40 -5.38 -21.68
N SER A 135 3.70 -4.27 -21.44
CA SER A 135 3.57 -3.18 -22.42
C SER A 135 4.67 -2.13 -22.28
N HIS A 136 5.54 -2.25 -21.27
CA HIS A 136 6.55 -1.24 -20.90
C HIS A 136 5.95 0.16 -20.77
N ALA A 137 4.77 0.27 -20.18
CA ALA A 137 4.00 1.51 -20.11
C ALA A 137 3.78 1.93 -18.66
N PHE A 138 4.12 3.19 -18.38
CA PHE A 138 3.68 3.90 -17.19
C PHE A 138 2.40 4.68 -17.51
N ASN A 139 1.37 4.54 -16.67
CA ASN A 139 0.12 5.26 -16.79
C ASN A 139 -0.23 5.95 -15.47
N TRP A 140 -0.51 7.24 -15.54
CA TRP A 140 -1.00 8.03 -14.43
C TRP A 140 -2.32 8.69 -14.81
N VAL A 141 -3.35 8.47 -14.00
CA VAL A 141 -4.71 9.00 -14.25
C VAL A 141 -5.19 9.73 -13.01
N ASN A 142 -5.59 10.98 -13.17
CA ASN A 142 -6.22 11.80 -12.14
C ASN A 142 -7.43 12.52 -12.74
N GLY A 143 -8.61 11.92 -12.60
CA GLY A 143 -9.85 12.41 -13.19
C GLY A 143 -9.73 12.64 -14.71
N PRO A 144 -9.90 13.88 -15.22
CA PRO A 144 -9.79 14.19 -16.64
C PRO A 144 -8.35 14.31 -17.16
N THR A 145 -7.35 14.20 -16.28
CA THR A 145 -5.94 14.33 -16.61
C THR A 145 -5.29 12.95 -16.71
N THR A 146 -4.51 12.73 -17.75
CA THR A 146 -3.80 11.47 -17.99
C THR A 146 -2.40 11.72 -18.51
N PHE A 147 -1.45 10.94 -18.03
CA PHE A 147 -0.10 10.80 -18.57
C PHE A 147 0.16 9.33 -18.88
N ILE A 148 0.60 9.03 -20.10
CA ILE A 148 1.06 7.69 -20.48
C ILE A 148 2.45 7.84 -21.10
N GLY A 149 3.40 7.06 -20.62
CA GLY A 149 4.73 6.94 -21.21
C GLY A 149 5.04 5.48 -21.51
N SER A 150 5.32 5.16 -22.77
CA SER A 150 5.91 3.89 -23.18
C SER A 150 7.35 4.12 -23.68
N ARG A 151 7.97 3.07 -24.23
CA ARG A 151 9.30 3.19 -24.86
C ARG A 151 9.27 3.94 -26.19
N GLU A 152 8.10 4.00 -26.82
CA GLU A 152 7.91 4.55 -28.17
C GLU A 152 7.26 5.94 -28.15
N GLN A 153 6.47 6.24 -27.11
CA GLN A 153 5.61 7.42 -27.09
C GLN A 153 5.38 7.97 -25.68
N VAL A 154 5.22 9.29 -25.60
CA VAL A 154 4.62 9.99 -24.47
C VAL A 154 3.29 10.61 -24.91
N TYR A 155 2.25 10.44 -24.09
CA TYR A 155 0.93 11.00 -24.27
C TYR A 155 0.48 11.72 -23.00
N VAL A 156 0.03 12.95 -23.14
CA VAL A 156 -0.54 13.74 -22.04
C VAL A 156 -1.90 14.26 -22.48
N LYS A 157 -2.89 14.21 -21.60
CA LYS A 157 -4.25 14.69 -21.84
C LYS A 157 -4.78 15.45 -20.65
N VAL A 158 -5.49 16.55 -20.92
CA VAL A 158 -6.36 17.24 -19.95
C VAL A 158 -7.66 17.58 -20.65
N GLY A 159 -8.74 16.85 -20.34
CA GLY A 159 -10.02 17.05 -21.01
C GLY A 159 -9.92 16.86 -22.53
N ALA A 160 -10.15 17.92 -23.31
CA ALA A 160 -10.06 17.90 -24.77
C ALA A 160 -8.67 18.25 -25.34
N ALA A 161 -7.74 18.69 -24.48
CA ALA A 161 -6.37 19.02 -24.88
C ALA A 161 -5.46 17.80 -24.74
N SER A 162 -4.53 17.63 -25.67
CA SER A 162 -3.53 16.57 -25.62
C SER A 162 -2.20 16.95 -26.26
N LEU A 163 -1.14 16.33 -25.76
CA LEU A 163 0.19 16.27 -26.37
C LEU A 163 0.50 14.80 -26.67
N THR A 164 0.99 14.53 -27.88
CA THR A 164 1.57 13.23 -28.26
C THR A 164 2.98 13.46 -28.77
N MET A 165 3.96 12.75 -28.25
CA MET A 165 5.34 12.76 -28.74
C MET A 165 5.81 11.35 -29.01
N SER A 166 6.37 11.12 -30.19
CA SER A 166 7.02 9.88 -30.59
C SER A 166 8.41 10.17 -31.14
N GLY A 167 9.16 9.13 -31.51
CA GLY A 167 10.43 9.30 -32.21
C GLY A 167 10.33 9.97 -33.59
N GLN A 168 9.12 10.13 -34.14
CA GLN A 168 8.90 10.67 -35.49
C GLN A 168 8.18 12.02 -35.52
N SER A 169 7.44 12.34 -34.45
CA SER A 169 6.58 13.53 -34.45
C SER A 169 6.19 14.00 -33.06
N ILE A 170 5.81 15.27 -32.98
CA ILE A 170 5.16 15.90 -31.82
C ILE A 170 3.83 16.48 -32.29
N THR A 171 2.73 16.11 -31.65
CA THR A 171 1.38 16.64 -31.91
C THR A 171 0.85 17.33 -30.67
N LEU A 172 0.46 18.59 -30.82
CA LEU A 172 -0.35 19.34 -29.85
C LEU A 172 -1.76 19.44 -30.42
N GLN A 173 -2.78 19.12 -29.63
CA GLN A 173 -4.17 19.16 -30.10
C GLN A 173 -5.12 19.67 -29.03
N VAL A 174 -6.09 20.50 -29.41
CA VAL A 174 -7.24 20.88 -28.59
C VAL A 174 -8.49 20.86 -29.47
N GLY A 175 -9.38 19.89 -29.23
CA GLY A 175 -10.56 19.70 -30.10
C GLY A 175 -10.15 19.46 -31.55
N GLY A 176 -10.62 20.33 -32.46
CA GLY A 176 -10.30 20.27 -33.90
C GLY A 176 -9.03 21.04 -34.32
N THR A 177 -8.36 21.75 -33.42
CA THR A 177 -7.14 22.50 -33.71
C THR A 177 -5.91 21.69 -33.32
N SER A 178 -4.91 21.57 -34.19
CA SER A 178 -3.65 20.88 -33.91
C SER A 178 -2.42 21.55 -34.53
N LEU A 179 -1.27 21.29 -33.92
CA LEU A 179 0.06 21.53 -34.46
C LEU A 179 0.81 20.19 -34.48
N LEU A 180 1.22 19.75 -35.66
CA LEU A 180 2.09 18.59 -35.87
C LEU A 180 3.49 19.09 -36.25
N LEU A 181 4.50 18.65 -35.53
CA LEU A 181 5.91 18.78 -35.89
C LEU A 181 6.42 17.41 -36.31
N ASP A 182 6.98 17.29 -37.50
CA ASP A 182 7.61 16.08 -38.02
C ASP A 182 8.82 16.41 -38.90
N ALA A 183 9.42 15.41 -39.55
CA ALA A 183 10.56 15.60 -40.44
C ALA A 183 10.26 16.50 -41.66
N GLY A 184 8.99 16.70 -41.99
CA GLY A 184 8.53 17.58 -43.07
C GLY A 184 8.31 19.03 -42.63
N GLY A 185 8.35 19.34 -41.33
CA GLY A 185 8.23 20.69 -40.79
C GLY A 185 7.11 20.84 -39.76
N ALA A 186 6.51 22.04 -39.71
CA ALA A 186 5.42 22.38 -38.80
C ALA A 186 4.09 22.52 -39.56
N HIS A 187 3.12 21.68 -39.23
CA HIS A 187 1.81 21.62 -39.88
C HIS A 187 0.73 22.08 -38.91
N PHE A 188 0.00 23.13 -39.28
CA PHE A 188 -1.10 23.68 -38.49
C PHE A 188 -2.43 23.24 -39.09
N THR A 189 -3.32 22.67 -38.26
CA THR A 189 -4.70 22.38 -38.61
C THR A 189 -5.62 23.16 -37.69
N GLY A 190 -6.59 23.89 -38.24
CA GLY A 190 -7.52 24.69 -37.45
C GLY A 190 -7.97 25.94 -38.18
N PRO A 191 -8.92 26.70 -37.61
CA PRO A 191 -9.54 27.83 -38.27
C PRO A 191 -8.62 29.06 -38.41
N VAL A 192 -7.65 29.24 -37.50
CA VAL A 192 -6.80 30.44 -37.43
C VAL A 192 -5.38 30.08 -36.95
N VAL A 193 -4.38 30.70 -37.57
CA VAL A 193 -3.01 30.83 -37.05
C VAL A 193 -2.72 32.32 -36.90
N ASP A 194 -2.59 32.81 -35.67
CA ASP A 194 -2.24 34.21 -35.39
C ASP A 194 -0.73 34.34 -35.12
N HIS A 195 -0.05 35.13 -35.94
CA HIS A 195 1.41 35.30 -35.91
C HIS A 195 1.85 36.74 -35.56
N GLN A 196 0.91 37.65 -35.25
CA GLN A 196 1.16 39.05 -34.87
C GLN A 196 2.24 39.77 -35.70
N GLY A 197 2.31 39.47 -37.01
CA GLY A 197 2.99 40.29 -38.01
C GLY A 197 4.50 40.11 -38.20
N ARG A 198 5.12 39.05 -37.65
CA ARG A 198 6.50 38.69 -38.05
C ARG A 198 6.51 37.63 -39.15
N VAL A 199 7.52 37.70 -40.03
CA VAL A 199 7.70 36.76 -41.15
C VAL A 199 7.94 35.36 -40.61
N ILE A 200 7.18 34.41 -41.15
CA ILE A 200 7.43 32.98 -41.08
C ILE A 200 7.78 32.56 -42.51
N SER A 201 9.06 32.45 -42.82
CA SER A 201 9.55 31.95 -44.11
C SER A 201 10.42 30.71 -43.88
N PRO A 202 10.31 29.67 -44.74
CA PRO A 202 11.19 28.49 -44.70
C PRO A 202 12.67 28.84 -44.81
#